data_AF-A0A0K2RV41-F1
#
_entry.id   AF-A0A0K2RV41-F1
#
_cell.length_a   1.000
_cell.length_b   1.000
_cell.length_c   1.000
_cell.angle_alpha   90.00
_cell.angle_beta   90.00
_cell.angle_gamma   90.00
#
_symmetry.space_group_name_H-M   'P 1'
#
loop_
_entity.id
_entity.type
_entity.pdbx_description
1 polymer ?
#
loop_
_entity_poly.entity_id
_entity_poly.type
_entity_poly.pdbx_seq_one_letter_code
_entity_poly.pdbx_strand_id
1 'polypeptide(L)'
;MSGQITEVTRRKIIDVFPLQRISWSGNLSEPEFLARIYNLSELPSNDRRYDNAYEDIQQHRVRNPQDWDDDYVFTDPRFNVLWGTDENFLHFLEMTVHPLVRGVEQAAQVVDVYNAALRADDYHLVPDGTLAAGLSIKLGRSMTPSMAMCPR
;
A
#
# COMPACT_ATOMS: atom_id res chain seq x y z
N MET A 1 -12.43 -10.16 11.10
CA MET A 1 -12.12 -8.74 11.37
C MET A 1 -12.82 -7.91 10.31
N SER A 2 -13.62 -6.94 10.72
CA SER A 2 -14.47 -6.15 9.82
C SER A 2 -13.69 -4.98 9.24
N GLY A 3 -12.86 -5.26 8.23
CA GLY A 3 -12.45 -4.25 7.27
C GLY A 3 -13.61 -3.96 6.32
N GLN A 4 -13.81 -2.70 5.98
CA GLN A 4 -14.74 -2.30 4.94
C GLN A 4 -14.17 -2.59 3.54
N ILE A 5 -12.84 -2.68 3.41
CA ILE A 5 -12.18 -3.07 2.15
C ILE A 5 -12.08 -4.59 2.12
N THR A 6 -12.74 -5.20 1.14
CA THR A 6 -12.77 -6.66 1.02
C THR A 6 -11.40 -7.20 0.60
N GLU A 7 -11.08 -8.44 1.00
CA GLU A 7 -9.84 -9.10 0.55
C GLU A 7 -9.75 -9.17 -0.98
N VAL A 8 -10.89 -9.35 -1.67
CA VAL A 8 -10.96 -9.34 -3.13
C VAL A 8 -10.48 -8.00 -3.70
N THR A 9 -10.90 -6.89 -3.12
CA THR A 9 -10.46 -5.55 -3.52
C THR A 9 -8.99 -5.33 -3.20
N ARG A 10 -8.51 -5.76 -2.03
CA ARG A 10 -7.10 -5.66 -1.66
C ARG A 10 -6.20 -6.42 -2.64
N ARG A 11 -6.55 -7.66 -2.98
CA ARG A 11 -5.85 -8.47 -3.99
C ARG A 11 -5.79 -7.78 -5.34
N LYS A 12 -6.94 -7.28 -5.84
CA LYS A 12 -6.99 -6.51 -7.09
C LYS A 12 -6.05 -5.31 -7.10
N ILE A 13 -5.87 -4.64 -5.97
CA ILE A 13 -4.96 -3.50 -5.83
C ILE A 13 -3.50 -3.96 -5.85
N ILE A 14 -3.13 -4.95 -5.04
CA ILE A 14 -1.72 -5.38 -4.93
C ILE A 14 -1.24 -6.12 -6.18
N ASP A 15 -2.13 -6.84 -6.90
CA ASP A 15 -1.78 -7.56 -8.13
C ASP A 15 -1.32 -6.60 -9.24
N VAL A 16 -1.67 -5.31 -9.15
CA VAL A 16 -1.23 -4.27 -10.09
C VAL A 16 0.29 -4.17 -10.16
N PHE A 17 0.98 -4.30 -9.02
CA PHE A 17 2.43 -4.13 -8.96
C PHE A 17 3.17 -5.15 -9.83
N PRO A 18 3.01 -6.47 -9.63
CA PRO A 18 3.66 -7.46 -10.48
C PRO A 18 3.11 -7.43 -11.92
N LEU A 19 1.79 -7.27 -12.12
CA LEU A 19 1.19 -7.30 -13.45
C LEU A 19 1.65 -6.15 -14.36
N GLN A 20 1.80 -4.95 -13.80
CA GLN A 20 2.24 -3.76 -14.54
C GLN A 20 3.74 -3.49 -14.40
N ARG A 21 4.48 -4.36 -13.68
CA ARG A 21 5.91 -4.19 -13.36
C ARG A 21 6.20 -2.85 -12.70
N ILE A 22 5.30 -2.43 -11.81
CA ILE A 22 5.45 -1.22 -11.01
C ILE A 22 6.10 -1.62 -9.68
N SER A 23 7.24 -1.01 -9.36
CA SER A 23 7.82 -1.14 -8.02
C SER A 23 6.89 -0.49 -6.99
N TRP A 24 6.53 -1.23 -5.94
CA TRP A 24 5.77 -0.67 -4.81
C TRP A 24 6.62 0.29 -3.97
N SER A 25 7.93 0.03 -3.82
CA SER A 25 8.88 0.89 -3.10
C SER A 25 9.37 2.10 -3.90
N GLY A 26 9.02 2.16 -5.20
CA GLY A 26 9.40 3.25 -6.11
C GLY A 26 10.91 3.44 -6.18
N ASN A 27 11.38 4.65 -5.87
CA ASN A 27 12.79 5.03 -5.86
C ASN A 27 13.54 4.66 -4.57
N LEU A 28 12.83 4.19 -3.53
CA LEU A 28 13.46 3.73 -2.30
C LEU A 28 13.80 2.24 -2.43
N SER A 29 14.84 1.81 -1.71
CA SER A 29 15.00 0.38 -1.47
C SER A 29 13.83 -0.13 -0.61
N GLU A 30 13.52 -1.41 -0.76
CA GLU A 30 12.46 -2.07 0.00
C GLU A 30 12.57 -1.91 1.53
N PRO A 31 13.74 -2.07 2.19
CA PRO A 31 13.85 -1.86 3.63
C PRO A 31 13.72 -0.38 4.02
N GLU A 32 14.18 0.57 3.19
CA GLU A 32 13.98 2.01 3.43
C GLU A 32 12.51 2.42 3.33
N PHE A 33 11.78 1.85 2.37
CA PHE A 33 10.35 2.05 2.22
C PHE A 33 9.60 1.52 3.46
N LEU A 34 9.86 0.26 3.83
CA LEU A 34 9.15 -0.39 4.92
C LEU A 34 9.47 0.24 6.29
N ALA A 35 10.69 0.75 6.48
CA ALA A 35 11.07 1.49 7.69
C ALA A 35 10.30 2.81 7.89
N ARG A 36 9.56 3.30 6.89
CA ARG A 36 8.68 4.46 7.02
C ARG A 36 7.30 4.11 7.58
N ILE A 37 6.91 2.84 7.48
CA ILE A 37 5.60 2.33 7.90
C ILE A 37 5.75 1.55 9.21
N TYR A 38 6.84 0.80 9.35
CA TYR A 38 7.07 -0.17 10.42
C TYR A 38 8.41 0.07 11.12
N ASN A 39 8.46 -0.25 12.41
CA ASN A 39 9.73 -0.25 13.16
C ASN A 39 10.52 -1.55 12.89
N LEU A 40 11.26 -1.59 11.77
CA LEU A 40 11.92 -2.81 11.31
C LEU A 40 13.01 -3.35 12.24
N SER A 41 13.58 -2.52 13.13
CA SER A 41 14.56 -2.96 14.12
C SER A 41 13.94 -3.73 15.29
N GLU A 42 12.64 -3.56 15.52
CA GLU A 42 11.88 -4.29 16.56
C GLU A 42 11.14 -5.52 15.99
N LEU A 43 11.05 -5.64 14.66
CA LEU A 43 10.44 -6.80 14.02
C LEU A 43 11.47 -7.94 13.87
N PRO A 44 11.07 -9.20 14.14
CA PRO A 44 11.97 -10.33 14.02
C PRO A 44 12.38 -10.57 12.57
N SER A 45 13.61 -11.06 12.40
CA SER A 45 14.05 -11.67 11.15
C SER A 45 13.38 -13.05 10.97
N ASN A 46 13.06 -13.42 9.73
CA ASN A 46 12.67 -14.79 9.39
C ASN A 46 13.90 -15.69 9.18
N ASP A 47 15.08 -15.10 9.02
CA ASP A 47 16.36 -15.76 8.98
C ASP A 47 17.15 -15.51 10.26
N ARG A 48 17.38 -16.56 11.03
CA ARG A 48 18.14 -16.54 12.30
C ARG A 48 19.58 -16.00 12.19
N ARG A 49 20.10 -15.75 10.99
CA ARG A 49 21.41 -15.13 10.75
C ARG A 49 21.39 -13.61 10.93
N TYR A 50 20.22 -12.99 10.97
CA TYR A 50 20.03 -11.55 11.09
C TYR A 50 19.22 -11.21 12.34
N ASP A 51 19.52 -10.07 12.96
CA ASP A 51 18.95 -9.71 14.26
C ASP A 51 17.51 -9.18 14.14
N ASN A 52 17.18 -8.56 13.01
CA ASN A 52 15.90 -7.90 12.80
C ASN A 52 15.46 -7.93 11.32
N ALA A 53 14.21 -7.56 11.08
CA ALA A 53 13.62 -7.55 9.74
C ALA A 53 14.35 -6.61 8.77
N TYR A 54 14.93 -5.50 9.24
CA TYR A 54 15.66 -4.57 8.37
C TYR A 54 16.86 -5.26 7.72
N GLU A 55 17.70 -5.92 8.52
CA GLU A 55 18.89 -6.62 8.04
C GLU A 55 18.56 -7.80 7.14
N ASP A 56 17.51 -8.54 7.50
CA ASP A 56 16.96 -9.68 6.74
C ASP A 56 16.55 -9.25 5.32
N ILE A 57 15.73 -8.21 5.22
CA ILE A 57 15.26 -7.65 3.94
C ILE A 57 16.43 -7.04 3.16
N GLN A 58 17.32 -6.30 3.82
CA GLN A 58 18.51 -5.73 3.19
C GLN A 58 19.37 -6.82 2.54
N GLN A 59 19.50 -7.99 3.18
CA GLN A 59 20.20 -9.10 2.56
C GLN A 59 19.44 -9.66 1.36
N HIS A 60 18.19 -10.09 1.55
CA HIS A 60 17.48 -10.93 0.59
C HIS A 60 16.80 -10.17 -0.55
N ARG A 61 16.70 -8.84 -0.46
CA ARG A 61 16.05 -8.01 -1.49
C ARG A 61 16.95 -6.96 -2.11
N VAL A 62 18.01 -6.55 -1.42
CA VAL A 62 18.98 -5.57 -1.96
C VAL A 62 20.29 -6.23 -2.37
N ARG A 63 20.90 -7.05 -1.50
CA ARG A 63 22.17 -7.71 -1.82
C ARG A 63 21.99 -8.94 -2.71
N ASN A 64 20.92 -9.70 -2.48
CA ASN A 64 20.59 -10.94 -3.19
C ASN A 64 19.15 -10.89 -3.74
N PRO A 65 18.80 -10.00 -4.68
CA PRO A 65 17.41 -9.74 -5.09
C PRO A 65 16.63 -10.94 -5.66
N GLN A 66 17.30 -12.06 -5.92
CA GLN A 66 16.68 -13.31 -6.40
C GLN A 66 16.27 -14.26 -5.26
N ASP A 67 16.57 -13.93 -4.00
CA ASP A 67 16.30 -14.83 -2.88
C ASP A 67 14.79 -14.93 -2.57
N TRP A 68 14.04 -13.84 -2.74
CA TRP A 68 12.59 -13.77 -2.50
C TRP A 68 11.84 -13.28 -3.75
N ASP A 69 10.52 -13.47 -3.79
CA ASP A 69 9.66 -12.92 -4.85
C ASP A 69 9.44 -11.41 -4.69
N ASP A 70 9.12 -10.68 -5.77
CA ASP A 70 8.94 -9.22 -5.75
C ASP A 70 7.71 -8.75 -4.94
N ASP A 71 6.80 -9.66 -4.65
CA ASP A 71 5.51 -9.43 -4.00
C ASP A 71 5.43 -10.04 -2.58
N TYR A 72 6.55 -10.57 -2.06
CA TYR A 72 6.63 -11.22 -0.73
C TYR A 72 5.97 -10.38 0.38
N VAL A 73 6.15 -9.05 0.32
CA VAL A 73 5.66 -8.09 1.32
C VAL A 73 4.16 -8.19 1.55
N PHE A 74 3.38 -8.57 0.53
CA PHE A 74 1.93 -8.65 0.65
C PHE A 74 1.46 -9.88 1.42
N THR A 75 2.28 -10.92 1.49
CA THR A 75 1.98 -12.16 2.20
C THR A 75 2.83 -12.36 3.47
N ASP A 76 3.83 -11.51 3.70
CA ASP A 76 4.67 -11.57 4.89
C ASP A 76 3.86 -11.23 6.16
N PRO A 77 3.79 -12.16 7.14
CA PRO A 77 3.02 -11.96 8.36
C PRO A 77 3.55 -10.83 9.25
N ARG A 78 4.81 -10.39 9.08
CA ARG A 78 5.38 -9.26 9.82
C ARG A 78 4.70 -7.94 9.49
N PHE A 79 4.26 -7.79 8.24
CA PHE A 79 3.59 -6.58 7.75
C PHE A 79 2.09 -6.75 7.67
N ASN A 80 1.62 -7.97 7.37
CA ASN A 80 0.22 -8.33 7.29
C ASN A 80 -0.60 -7.33 6.44
N VAL A 81 -0.06 -6.93 5.29
CA VAL A 81 -0.68 -5.92 4.42
C VAL A 81 -2.02 -6.43 3.89
N LEU A 82 -2.07 -7.68 3.42
CA LEU A 82 -3.27 -8.23 2.79
C LEU A 82 -4.39 -8.55 3.79
N TRP A 83 -4.06 -9.16 4.94
CA TRP A 83 -5.06 -9.64 5.90
C TRP A 83 -5.14 -8.83 7.19
N GLY A 84 -4.38 -7.73 7.31
CA GLY A 84 -4.39 -6.81 8.44
C GLY A 84 -5.58 -5.84 8.43
N THR A 85 -5.50 -4.80 9.23
CA THR A 85 -6.55 -3.78 9.32
C THR A 85 -6.62 -2.92 8.06
N ASP A 86 -7.75 -2.23 7.84
CA ASP A 86 -7.88 -1.28 6.72
C ASP A 86 -6.87 -0.14 6.87
N GLU A 87 -6.59 0.30 8.10
CA GLU A 87 -5.61 1.34 8.39
C GLU A 87 -4.20 0.93 7.94
N ASN A 88 -3.78 -0.30 8.26
CA ASN A 88 -2.47 -0.81 7.81
C ASN A 88 -2.39 -0.88 6.28
N PHE A 89 -3.44 -1.40 5.64
CA PHE A 89 -3.51 -1.51 4.19
C PHE A 89 -3.46 -0.13 3.51
N LEU A 90 -4.28 0.81 3.97
CA LEU A 90 -4.32 2.17 3.42
C LEU A 90 -3.03 2.94 3.68
N HIS A 91 -2.40 2.78 4.83
CA HIS A 91 -1.12 3.42 5.14
C HIS A 91 0.00 2.92 4.22
N PHE A 92 -0.01 1.61 3.90
CA PHE A 92 0.89 1.06 2.88
C PHE A 92 0.63 1.72 1.52
N LEU A 93 -0.62 1.77 1.05
CA LEU A 93 -0.95 2.40 -0.23
C LEU A 93 -0.59 3.89 -0.27
N GLU A 94 -0.81 4.63 0.81
CA GLU A 94 -0.41 6.03 0.94
C GLU A 94 1.10 6.19 0.76
N MET A 95 1.89 5.36 1.43
CA MET A 95 3.34 5.40 1.30
C MET A 95 3.79 5.10 -0.14
N THR A 96 3.11 4.19 -0.86
CA THR A 96 3.46 3.89 -2.26
C THR A 96 3.33 5.11 -3.16
N VAL A 97 2.40 6.03 -2.91
CA VAL A 97 2.19 7.23 -3.76
C VAL A 97 2.82 8.50 -3.19
N HIS A 98 3.56 8.37 -2.09
CA HIS A 98 4.25 9.49 -1.47
C HIS A 98 5.35 10.05 -2.40
N PRO A 99 5.59 11.37 -2.44
CA PRO A 99 6.59 12.02 -3.30
C PRO A 99 8.03 11.56 -3.05
N LEU A 100 8.33 11.07 -1.84
CA LEU A 100 9.64 10.46 -1.53
C LEU A 100 9.83 9.11 -2.23
N VAL A 101 8.73 8.43 -2.59
CA VAL A 101 8.72 7.12 -3.23
C VAL A 101 8.65 7.24 -4.74
N ARG A 102 7.78 8.12 -5.26
CA ARG A 102 7.66 8.31 -6.72
C ARG A 102 7.25 9.74 -7.09
N GLY A 103 7.49 10.12 -8.33
CA GLY A 103 7.12 11.44 -8.85
C GLY A 103 5.60 11.61 -8.97
N VAL A 104 5.15 12.88 -8.98
CA VAL A 104 3.72 13.26 -8.98
C VAL A 104 2.92 12.61 -10.12
N GLU A 105 3.47 12.55 -11.33
CA GLU A 105 2.78 11.94 -12.48
C GLU A 105 2.57 10.43 -12.30
N GLN A 106 3.58 9.72 -11.81
CA GLN A 106 3.48 8.28 -11.52
C GLN A 106 2.55 8.03 -10.34
N ALA A 107 2.58 8.89 -9.32
CA ALA A 107 1.66 8.82 -8.19
C ALA A 107 0.21 8.96 -8.65
N ALA A 108 -0.09 9.92 -9.54
CA ALA A 108 -1.43 10.09 -10.09
C ALA A 108 -1.93 8.84 -10.83
N GLN A 109 -1.09 8.25 -11.69
CA GLN A 109 -1.43 7.01 -12.41
C GLN A 109 -1.74 5.85 -11.46
N VAL A 110 -0.96 5.70 -10.40
CA VAL A 110 -1.14 4.64 -9.40
C VAL A 110 -2.43 4.86 -8.59
N VAL A 111 -2.72 6.11 -8.21
CA VAL A 111 -3.97 6.47 -7.54
C VAL A 111 -5.19 6.17 -8.41
N ASP A 112 -5.13 6.44 -9.71
CA ASP A 112 -6.22 6.13 -10.64
C ASP A 112 -6.51 4.61 -10.67
N VAL A 113 -5.46 3.79 -10.63
CA VAL A 113 -5.60 2.33 -10.56
C VAL A 113 -6.20 1.89 -9.22
N TYR A 114 -5.74 2.43 -8.10
CA TYR A 114 -6.32 2.13 -6.79
C TYR A 114 -7.81 2.50 -6.73
N ASN A 115 -8.15 3.70 -7.20
CA ASN A 115 -9.53 4.18 -7.25
C ASN A 115 -10.41 3.31 -8.16
N ALA A 116 -9.87 2.72 -9.22
CA ALA A 116 -10.61 1.78 -10.05
C ALA A 116 -11.02 0.51 -9.31
N ALA A 117 -10.15 -0.02 -8.46
CA ALA A 117 -10.46 -1.19 -7.64
C ALA A 117 -11.38 -0.84 -6.46
N LEU A 118 -11.10 0.25 -5.75
CA LEU A 118 -11.82 0.67 -4.54
C LEU A 118 -13.27 1.06 -4.77
N ARG A 119 -13.61 1.55 -5.98
CA ARG A 119 -14.99 1.85 -6.36
C ARG A 119 -15.94 0.65 -6.18
N ALA A 120 -15.44 -0.58 -6.25
CA ALA A 120 -16.25 -1.78 -6.01
C ALA A 120 -16.74 -1.89 -4.56
N ASP A 121 -16.03 -1.27 -3.61
CA ASP A 121 -16.36 -1.25 -2.18
C ASP A 121 -16.86 0.15 -1.75
N ASP A 122 -17.34 0.97 -2.69
CA ASP A 122 -17.81 2.36 -2.46
C ASP A 122 -16.74 3.32 -1.90
N TYR A 123 -15.47 3.00 -2.12
CA TYR A 123 -14.33 3.78 -1.65
C TYR A 123 -13.59 4.49 -2.77
N HIS A 124 -13.02 5.64 -2.43
CA HIS A 124 -12.03 6.32 -3.25
C HIS A 124 -11.03 7.05 -2.36
N LEU A 125 -9.84 7.22 -2.91
CA LEU A 125 -8.72 7.94 -2.35
C LEU A 125 -8.79 9.39 -2.86
N VAL A 126 -8.88 10.34 -1.93
CA VAL A 126 -8.83 11.77 -2.24
C VAL A 126 -7.47 12.36 -1.86
N PRO A 127 -6.90 13.28 -2.67
CA PRO A 127 -5.72 14.03 -2.27
C PRO A 127 -6.00 14.89 -1.04
N ASP A 128 -5.22 14.75 0.03
CA ASP A 128 -5.19 15.72 1.12
C ASP A 128 -4.29 16.89 0.71
N GLY A 129 -4.87 18.06 0.49
CA GLY A 129 -4.16 19.26 0.01
C GLY A 129 -3.20 19.90 1.03
N THR A 130 -2.75 19.17 2.04
CA THR A 130 -1.94 19.69 3.16
C THR A 130 -0.44 19.57 2.96
N LEU A 131 0.03 18.80 1.97
CA LEU A 131 1.44 18.72 1.65
C LEU A 131 1.64 19.20 0.22
N ALA A 132 2.43 20.24 0.02
CA ALA A 132 2.83 20.78 -1.28
C ALA A 132 3.61 19.78 -2.18
N ALA A 133 3.50 18.48 -1.94
CA ALA A 133 4.10 17.41 -2.73
C ALA A 133 3.43 16.03 -2.56
N GLY A 134 2.52 15.80 -1.60
CA GLY A 134 2.13 14.42 -1.22
C GLY A 134 0.64 14.19 -1.08
N LEU A 135 0.13 13.25 -1.88
CA LEU A 135 -1.22 12.72 -1.77
C LEU A 135 -1.33 11.92 -0.46
N SER A 136 -1.80 12.55 0.62
CA SER A 136 -2.37 11.77 1.71
C SER A 136 -3.78 11.36 1.32
N ILE A 137 -4.16 10.15 1.72
CA ILE A 137 -5.33 9.46 1.21
C ILE A 137 -6.36 9.33 2.32
N LYS A 138 -7.54 9.92 2.13
CA LYS A 138 -8.69 9.68 2.99
C LYS A 138 -9.67 8.73 2.32
N LEU A 139 -10.20 7.83 3.12
CA LEU A 139 -11.28 6.94 2.74
C LEU A 139 -12.58 7.74 2.59
N GLY A 140 -12.96 8.10 1.36
CA GLY A 140 -14.25 8.72 1.08
C GLY A 140 -15.29 7.66 0.74
N ARG A 141 -16.42 7.61 1.47
CA ARG A 141 -17.60 6.85 1.00
C ARG A 141 -18.28 7.63 -0.12
N SER A 142 -18.54 6.95 -1.24
CA SER A 142 -19.43 7.48 -2.27
C SER A 142 -20.82 7.67 -1.66
N MET A 143 -21.24 8.91 -1.36
CA MET A 143 -22.65 9.16 -1.09
C MET A 143 -23.39 8.89 -2.39
N THR A 144 -24.11 7.77 -2.49
CA THR A 144 -25.17 7.65 -3.48
C THR A 144 -26.09 8.85 -3.26
N PRO A 145 -26.41 9.67 -4.28
CA PRO A 145 -27.42 10.68 -4.12
C PRO A 145 -28.70 9.94 -3.76
N SER A 146 -29.14 10.06 -2.51
CA SER A 146 -30.47 9.63 -2.11
C SER A 146 -31.41 10.38 -3.04
N MET A 147 -32.06 9.66 -3.97
CA MET A 147 -33.19 10.18 -4.71
C MET A 147 -34.20 10.66 -3.68
N ALA A 148 -34.19 11.95 -3.39
CA ALA A 148 -35.25 12.61 -2.66
C ALA A 148 -36.50 12.44 -3.52
N MET A 149 -37.34 11.46 -3.16
CA MET A 149 -38.72 11.43 -3.59
C MET A 149 -39.35 12.74 -3.09
N CYS A 150 -39.56 13.68 -4.01
CA CYS A 150 -40.49 14.79 -3.78
C CYS A 150 -41.86 14.18 -3.47
N PRO A 151 -42.47 14.43 -2.29
CA PRO A 151 -43.88 14.19 -2.13
C PRO A 151 -44.65 15.22 -2.96
N ARG A 152 -45.67 14.75 -3.67
CA ARG A 152 -46.64 15.59 -4.39
C ARG A 152 -47.52 16.37 -3.43
#